data_AF-A0A961TV04-F1
#
_entry.id   AF-A0A961TV04-F1
#
_cell.length_a   1.000
_cell.length_b   1.000
_cell.length_c   1.000
_cell.angle_alpha   90.00
_cell.angle_beta   90.00
_cell.angle_gamma   90.00
#
_symmetry.space_group_name_H-M   'P 1'
#
loop_
_entity.id
_entity.type
_entity.pdbx_description
1 polymer ?
#
loop_
_entity_poly.entity_id
_entity_poly.type
_entity_poly.pdbx_seq_one_letter_code
_entity_poly.pdbx_strand_id
1 'polypeptide(L)'
;MDAQEIFDTVAEHLFTQGKQAVSDKGCAYRGRDNTTCAVGCLIKDSEYLPAMDDGRALAKIRGFSAEHLSGTGVASLIDAGVLPARLVPHRVLLSFLQNVHDGCLMTADDKFNRADLADRLFHAARFFDLNSEVVIKHHQTVAG
;
A
#
# COMPACT_ATOMS: atom_id res chain seq x y z
N MET A 1 5.77 7.12 14.09
CA MET A 1 5.56 6.00 13.16
C MET A 1 6.80 5.15 13.18
N ASP A 2 6.81 4.24 14.14
CA ASP A 2 7.64 3.05 14.09
C ASP A 2 7.01 2.01 13.14
N ALA A 3 7.64 0.83 13.07
CA ALA A 3 7.19 -0.25 12.19
C ALA A 3 5.83 -0.84 12.61
N GLN A 4 5.56 -0.92 13.93
CA GLN A 4 4.31 -1.45 14.44
C GLN A 4 3.15 -0.50 14.13
N GLU A 5 3.31 0.81 14.40
CA GLU A 5 2.32 1.83 14.07
C GLU A 5 1.98 1.84 12.58
N ILE A 6 2.97 1.63 11.70
CA ILE A 6 2.76 1.50 10.25
C ILE A 6 1.94 0.25 9.94
N PHE A 7 2.35 -0.91 10.46
CA PHE A 7 1.65 -2.16 10.22
C PHE A 7 0.20 -2.11 10.68
N ASP A 8 -0.05 -1.64 11.91
CA ASP A 8 -1.39 -1.57 12.48
C ASP A 8 -2.30 -0.63 11.68
N THR A 9 -1.78 0.55 11.31
CA THR A 9 -2.52 1.51 10.48
C THR A 9 -2.91 0.90 9.14
N VAL A 10 -1.96 0.23 8.48
CA VAL A 10 -2.21 -0.38 7.17
C VAL A 10 -3.17 -1.56 7.28
N ALA A 11 -2.99 -2.44 8.26
CA ALA A 11 -3.85 -3.61 8.47
C ALA A 11 -5.30 -3.17 8.72
N GLU A 12 -5.51 -2.26 9.69
CA GLU A 12 -6.85 -1.72 10.00
C GLU A 12 -7.46 -1.05 8.76
N HIS A 13 -6.68 -0.24 8.03
CA HIS A 13 -7.15 0.42 6.80
C HIS A 13 -7.59 -0.58 5.74
N LEU A 14 -6.78 -1.59 5.42
CA LEU A 14 -7.09 -2.57 4.38
C LEU A 14 -8.32 -3.42 4.71
N PHE A 15 -8.48 -3.83 5.97
CA PHE A 15 -9.68 -4.53 6.42
C PHE A 15 -10.92 -3.63 6.41
N THR A 16 -10.76 -2.35 6.73
CA THR A 16 -11.88 -1.39 6.76
C THR A 16 -12.33 -1.01 5.35
N GLN A 17 -11.40 -0.70 4.47
CA GLN A 17 -11.69 -0.35 3.08
C GLN A 17 -12.26 -1.55 2.33
N GLY A 18 -11.72 -2.75 2.55
CA GLY A 18 -12.25 -4.01 2.00
C GLY A 18 -12.27 -4.09 0.46
N LYS A 19 -11.58 -3.18 -0.22
CA LYS A 19 -11.42 -3.13 -1.68
C LYS A 19 -10.11 -2.44 -2.05
N GLN A 20 -9.64 -2.70 -3.26
CA GLN A 20 -8.43 -2.08 -3.79
C GLN A 20 -8.65 -0.59 -4.12
N ALA A 21 -7.62 0.22 -3.92
CA ALA A 21 -7.55 1.55 -4.53
C ALA A 21 -7.02 1.46 -5.96
N VAL A 22 -7.86 1.76 -6.94
CA VAL A 22 -7.55 1.60 -8.37
C VAL A 22 -7.68 2.89 -9.16
N SER A 23 -6.83 3.02 -10.17
CA SER A 23 -6.87 3.98 -11.27
C SER A 23 -6.87 3.23 -12.62
N ASP A 24 -6.92 3.96 -13.73
CA ASP A 24 -6.80 3.40 -15.08
C ASP A 24 -5.46 2.70 -15.34
N LYS A 25 -4.46 2.90 -14.46
CA LYS A 25 -3.12 2.31 -14.54
C LYS A 25 -2.89 1.19 -13.50
N GLY A 26 -3.92 0.76 -12.77
CA GLY A 26 -3.82 -0.24 -11.71
C GLY A 26 -3.88 0.36 -10.30
N CYS A 27 -3.15 -0.24 -9.35
CA CYS A 27 -3.09 0.20 -7.95
C CYS A 27 -2.69 1.68 -7.85
N ALA A 28 -3.40 2.44 -7.01
CA ALA A 28 -3.19 3.87 -6.81
C ALA A 28 -3.03 4.22 -5.33
N TYR A 29 -2.12 5.15 -5.02
CA TYR A 29 -2.02 5.76 -3.68
C TYR A 29 -3.28 6.54 -3.34
N ARG A 30 -3.85 7.23 -4.33
CA ARG A 30 -5.17 7.85 -4.29
C ARG A 30 -6.02 7.29 -5.43
N GLY A 31 -6.87 6.33 -5.11
CA GLY A 31 -7.78 5.69 -6.06
C GLY A 31 -9.11 6.42 -6.20
N ARG A 32 -9.96 5.89 -7.09
CA ARG A 32 -11.36 6.33 -7.23
C ARG A 32 -12.15 6.10 -5.94
N ASP A 33 -13.29 6.77 -5.80
CA ASP A 33 -14.19 6.65 -4.64
C ASP A 33 -13.52 6.90 -3.28
N ASN A 34 -12.56 7.81 -3.22
CA ASN A 34 -11.77 8.14 -2.02
C ASN A 34 -11.03 6.93 -1.40
N THR A 35 -10.70 5.93 -2.21
CA THR A 35 -9.90 4.79 -1.76
C THR A 35 -8.41 5.12 -1.74
N THR A 36 -7.67 4.46 -0.86
CA THR A 36 -6.20 4.56 -0.80
C THR A 36 -5.59 3.17 -0.62
N CYS A 37 -4.43 2.92 -1.21
CA CYS A 37 -3.75 1.62 -1.08
C CYS A 37 -3.04 1.50 0.28
N ALA A 38 -2.36 0.37 0.49
CA ALA A 38 -1.58 0.10 1.70
C ALA A 38 -0.65 1.27 2.07
N VAL A 39 0.12 1.79 1.12
CA VAL A 39 1.03 2.92 1.37
C VAL A 39 0.29 4.26 1.29
N GLY A 40 -0.73 4.36 0.43
CA GLY A 40 -1.54 5.57 0.24
C GLY A 40 -2.18 6.04 1.54
N CYS A 41 -2.71 5.13 2.36
CA CYS A 41 -3.35 5.49 3.64
C CYS A 41 -2.39 6.16 4.64
N LEU A 42 -1.08 5.94 4.47
CA LEU A 42 -0.04 6.54 5.30
C LEU A 42 0.39 7.91 4.81
N ILE A 43 0.08 8.31 3.58
CA ILE A 43 0.49 9.61 2.99
C ILE A 43 -0.57 10.64 3.34
N LYS A 44 -0.17 11.75 3.97
CA LYS A 44 -1.09 12.87 4.26
C LYS A 44 -1.44 13.61 2.98
N ASP A 45 -2.59 14.28 2.95
CA ASP A 45 -2.99 15.07 1.77
C ASP A 45 -1.99 16.18 1.44
N SER A 46 -1.35 16.79 2.45
CA SER A 46 -0.29 17.79 2.26
C SER A 46 1.02 17.21 1.73
N GLU A 47 1.21 15.88 1.83
CA GLU A 47 2.40 15.17 1.36
C GLU A 47 2.16 14.51 -0.01
N TYR A 48 0.90 14.34 -0.41
CA TYR A 48 0.53 13.69 -1.66
C TYR A 48 0.84 14.58 -2.86
N LEU A 49 1.46 13.98 -3.87
CA LEU A 49 1.66 14.59 -5.17
C LEU A 49 0.94 13.76 -6.22
N PRO A 50 0.16 14.35 -7.15
CA PRO A 50 -0.48 13.59 -8.24
C PRO A 50 0.52 12.76 -9.08
N ALA A 51 1.80 13.18 -9.12
CA ALA A 51 2.86 12.43 -9.76
C ALA A 51 3.15 11.06 -9.11
N MET A 52 2.75 10.83 -7.85
CA MET A 52 2.86 9.54 -7.19
C MET A 52 2.02 8.47 -7.89
N ASP A 53 0.91 8.85 -8.54
CA ASP A 53 0.05 7.96 -9.32
C ASP A 53 0.29 8.08 -10.85
N ASP A 54 1.35 8.79 -11.26
CA ASP A 54 1.74 8.93 -12.66
C ASP A 54 3.25 8.78 -12.88
N GLY A 55 3.67 7.57 -13.27
CA GLY A 55 5.06 7.24 -13.54
C GLY A 55 5.75 8.18 -14.56
N ARG A 56 5.00 8.77 -15.51
CA ARG A 56 5.56 9.77 -16.43
C ARG A 56 5.84 11.09 -15.75
N ALA A 57 4.94 11.57 -14.89
CA ALA A 57 5.15 12.77 -14.09
C ALA A 57 6.29 12.55 -13.08
N LEU A 58 6.36 11.37 -12.47
CA LEU A 58 7.44 10.98 -11.56
C LEU A 58 8.81 10.93 -12.27
N ALA A 59 8.85 10.43 -13.51
CA ALA A 59 10.06 10.43 -14.34
C ALA A 59 10.58 11.86 -14.59
N LYS A 60 9.68 12.81 -14.86
CA LYS A 60 10.03 14.22 -15.04
C LYS A 60 10.62 14.83 -13.77
N ILE A 61 10.08 14.49 -12.59
CA ILE A 61 10.64 14.93 -11.30
C ILE A 61 12.07 14.41 -11.12
N ARG A 62 12.34 13.17 -11.56
CA ARG A 62 13.68 12.57 -11.52
C ARG A 62 14.66 13.12 -12.57
N GLY A 63 14.20 13.96 -13.50
CA GLY A 63 15.02 14.44 -14.62
C GLY A 63 15.28 13.37 -15.70
N PHE A 64 14.47 12.30 -15.77
CA PHE A 64 14.59 11.26 -16.80
C PHE A 64 13.57 11.46 -17.93
N SER A 65 13.90 10.94 -19.12
CA SER A 65 12.96 10.87 -20.24
C SER A 65 11.83 9.88 -19.92
N ALA A 66 10.58 10.31 -20.11
CA ALA A 66 9.36 9.64 -19.62
C ALA A 66 8.96 8.36 -20.40
N GLU A 67 9.88 7.76 -21.14
CA GLU A 67 9.59 6.80 -22.22
C GLU A 67 9.52 5.35 -21.71
N HIS A 68 10.05 5.05 -20.51
CA HIS A 68 10.23 3.67 -20.03
C HIS A 68 9.84 3.40 -18.57
N LEU A 69 9.27 4.35 -17.83
CA LEU A 69 8.89 4.13 -16.42
C LEU A 69 7.46 3.62 -16.30
N SER A 70 7.30 2.29 -16.31
CA SER A 70 6.07 1.59 -15.93
C SER A 70 6.13 1.19 -14.45
N GLY A 71 5.95 2.13 -13.53
CA GLY A 71 5.85 1.76 -12.12
C GLY A 71 5.88 2.92 -11.16
N THR A 72 4.87 2.96 -10.28
CA THR A 72 4.73 3.95 -9.20
C THR A 72 4.97 3.34 -7.81
N GLY A 73 5.59 2.16 -7.71
CA GLY A 73 5.84 1.51 -6.41
C GLY A 73 6.74 2.34 -5.47
N VAL A 74 6.84 1.92 -4.21
CA VAL A 74 7.60 2.63 -3.14
C VAL A 74 9.02 2.98 -3.56
N ALA A 75 9.73 2.09 -4.26
CA ALA A 75 11.08 2.34 -4.76
C ALA A 75 11.14 3.55 -5.71
N SER A 76 10.17 3.68 -6.62
CA SER A 76 10.08 4.82 -7.54
C SER A 76 9.88 6.13 -6.79
N LEU A 77 9.10 6.14 -5.69
CA LEU A 77 8.89 7.34 -4.88
C LEU A 77 10.16 7.75 -4.12
N ILE A 78 10.93 6.78 -3.64
CA ILE A 78 12.22 7.03 -2.97
C ILE A 78 13.21 7.62 -3.95
N ASP A 79 13.36 7.00 -5.11
CA ASP A 79 14.28 7.47 -6.13
C ASP A 79 13.93 8.88 -6.65
N ALA A 80 12.64 9.22 -6.67
CA ALA A 80 12.16 10.55 -7.02
C ALA A 80 12.27 11.57 -5.88
N GLY A 81 12.64 11.13 -4.67
CA GLY A 81 12.71 12.00 -3.50
C GLY A 81 11.35 12.50 -3.03
N VAL A 82 10.25 11.83 -3.40
CA VAL A 82 8.88 12.26 -3.08
C VAL A 82 8.22 11.42 -1.99
N LEU A 83 8.81 10.28 -1.61
CA LEU A 83 8.31 9.53 -0.44
C LEU A 83 8.49 10.41 0.81
N PRO A 84 7.45 10.61 1.65
CA PRO A 84 7.57 11.43 2.85
C PRO A 84 8.74 10.98 3.74
N ALA A 85 9.57 11.92 4.21
CA ALA A 85 10.80 11.63 4.93
C ALA A 85 10.60 10.69 6.13
N ARG A 86 9.45 10.81 6.82
CA ARG A 86 9.06 9.95 7.96
C ARG A 86 8.80 8.48 7.58
N LEU A 87 8.59 8.18 6.30
CA LEU A 87 8.30 6.84 5.77
C LEU A 87 9.55 6.17 5.17
N VAL A 88 10.55 6.95 4.76
CA VAL A 88 11.80 6.45 4.13
C VAL A 88 12.53 5.37 4.95
N PRO A 89 12.66 5.47 6.29
CA PRO A 89 13.31 4.42 7.09
C PRO A 89 12.64 3.06 6.97
N HIS A 90 11.34 3.03 6.65
CA HIS A 90 10.50 1.84 6.63
C HIS A 90 10.25 1.28 5.23
N ARG A 91 11.04 1.71 4.23
CA ARG A 91 10.87 1.35 2.81
C ARG A 91 10.69 -0.15 2.52
N VAL A 92 11.33 -1.01 3.31
CA VAL A 92 11.23 -2.47 3.15
C VAL A 92 9.85 -2.96 3.59
N LEU A 93 9.39 -2.52 4.77
CA LEU A 93 8.04 -2.80 5.25
C LEU A 93 6.98 -2.24 4.31
N LEU A 94 7.13 -1.00 3.83
CA LEU A 94 6.19 -0.37 2.90
C LEU A 94 6.07 -1.13 1.58
N SER A 95 7.20 -1.52 0.98
CA SER A 95 7.20 -2.35 -0.23
C SER A 95 6.53 -3.70 0.00
N PHE A 96 6.77 -4.30 1.17
CA PHE A 96 6.16 -5.59 1.52
C PHE A 96 4.65 -5.48 1.70
N LEU A 97 4.18 -4.46 2.44
CA LEU A 97 2.75 -4.21 2.64
C LEU A 97 2.03 -3.85 1.33
N GLN A 98 2.70 -3.16 0.42
CA GLN A 98 2.17 -2.92 -0.93
C GLN A 98 2.01 -4.24 -1.71
N ASN A 99 2.98 -5.16 -1.62
CA ASN A 99 2.86 -6.50 -2.22
C ASN A 99 1.78 -7.38 -1.57
N VAL A 100 1.56 -7.26 -0.26
CA VAL A 100 0.43 -7.93 0.42
C VAL A 100 -0.88 -7.48 -0.21
N HIS A 101 -1.08 -6.18 -0.40
CA HIS A 101 -2.26 -5.59 -1.02
C HIS A 101 -2.42 -5.99 -2.50
N ASP A 102 -1.36 -5.85 -3.29
CA ASP A 102 -1.42 -6.13 -4.73
C ASP A 102 -1.56 -7.64 -5.02
N GLY A 103 -1.11 -8.49 -4.09
CA GLY A 103 -1.27 -9.93 -4.15
C GLY A 103 -2.66 -10.44 -3.73
N CYS A 104 -3.45 -9.64 -3.02
CA CYS A 104 -4.84 -9.98 -2.64
C CYS A 104 -5.86 -9.78 -3.77
N LEU A 105 -5.39 -9.56 -5.01
CA LEU A 105 -6.23 -9.20 -6.13
C LEU A 105 -6.71 -10.40 -6.95
N MET A 106 -8.03 -10.50 -6.97
CA MET A 106 -8.89 -11.23 -7.91
C MET A 106 -8.82 -12.76 -7.86
N THR A 107 -9.66 -13.36 -7.00
CA THR A 107 -10.29 -14.62 -7.40
C THR A 107 -11.18 -14.35 -8.62
N ALA A 108 -11.56 -15.40 -9.36
CA ALA A 108 -12.31 -15.31 -10.62
C ALA A 108 -13.61 -14.45 -10.58
N ASP A 109 -14.07 -14.06 -9.39
CA ASP A 109 -15.30 -13.31 -9.13
C ASP A 109 -15.07 -11.82 -8.74
N ASP A 110 -13.86 -11.27 -8.91
CA ASP A 110 -13.54 -9.84 -8.68
C ASP A 110 -13.79 -9.36 -7.23
N LYS A 111 -13.71 -10.29 -6.25
CA LYS A 111 -13.94 -10.00 -4.83
C LYS A 111 -12.63 -9.93 -4.05
N PHE A 112 -12.50 -8.89 -3.24
CA PHE A 112 -11.42 -8.74 -2.26
C PHE A 112 -11.48 -9.87 -1.22
N ASN A 113 -10.43 -10.69 -1.15
CA ASN A 113 -10.39 -11.84 -0.27
C ASN A 113 -9.80 -11.48 1.10
N ARG A 114 -10.67 -11.28 2.10
CA ARG A 114 -10.28 -10.94 3.47
C ARG A 114 -9.46 -12.04 4.16
N ALA A 115 -9.67 -13.31 3.81
CA ALA A 115 -8.91 -14.42 4.38
C ALA A 115 -7.47 -14.44 3.84
N ASP A 116 -7.30 -14.29 2.53
CA ASP A 116 -5.97 -14.17 1.90
C ASP A 116 -5.23 -12.91 2.39
N LEU A 117 -5.94 -11.80 2.59
CA LEU A 117 -5.38 -10.62 3.25
C LEU A 117 -4.84 -10.94 4.65
N ALA A 118 -5.63 -11.63 5.48
CA ALA A 118 -5.21 -12.00 6.82
C ALA A 118 -3.96 -12.88 6.79
N ASP A 119 -3.92 -13.92 5.96
CA ASP A 119 -2.77 -14.82 5.83
C ASP A 119 -1.49 -14.07 5.44
N ARG A 120 -1.60 -13.16 4.47
CA ARG A 120 -0.46 -12.34 4.03
C ARG A 120 -0.02 -11.32 5.08
N LEU A 121 -0.94 -10.73 5.83
CA LEU A 121 -0.62 -9.85 6.95
C LEU A 121 0.03 -10.62 8.11
N PHE A 122 -0.39 -11.85 8.40
CA PHE A 122 0.30 -12.72 9.36
C PHE A 122 1.74 -13.04 8.93
N HIS A 123 1.95 -13.30 7.64
CA HIS A 123 3.30 -13.47 7.10
C HIS A 123 4.15 -12.21 7.23
N ALA A 124 3.58 -11.03 6.96
CA ALA A 124 4.26 -9.76 7.15
C ALA A 124 4.63 -9.55 8.63
N ALA A 125 3.68 -9.72 9.55
CA ALA A 125 3.91 -9.57 10.99
C ALA A 125 5.05 -10.47 11.46
N ARG A 126 5.04 -11.75 11.08
CA ARG A 126 6.11 -12.70 11.41
C ARG A 126 7.47 -12.29 10.82
N PHE A 127 7.50 -11.83 9.57
CA PHE A 127 8.75 -11.47 8.90
C PHE A 127 9.44 -10.26 9.54
N PHE A 128 8.65 -9.30 10.01
CA PHE A 128 9.14 -8.07 10.62
C PHE A 128 9.16 -8.08 12.16
N ASP A 129 8.85 -9.22 12.78
CA ASP A 129 8.73 -9.39 14.24
C ASP A 129 7.74 -8.38 14.88
N LEU A 130 6.56 -8.27 14.28
CA LEU A 130 5.49 -7.35 14.67
C LEU A 130 4.32 -8.11 15.33
N ASN A 131 3.58 -7.41 16.19
CA ASN A 131 2.35 -7.90 16.78
C ASN A 131 1.23 -7.95 15.72
N SER A 132 0.45 -9.04 15.71
CA SER A 132 -0.63 -9.32 14.75
C SER A 132 -2.04 -9.25 15.34
N GLU A 133 -2.23 -8.69 16.53
CA GLU A 133 -3.52 -8.54 17.22
C GLU A 133 -4.57 -7.84 16.35
N VAL A 134 -4.17 -6.79 15.61
CA VAL A 134 -5.05 -6.11 14.66
C VAL A 134 -5.60 -7.07 13.59
N VAL A 135 -4.80 -8.02 13.12
CA VAL A 135 -5.21 -9.02 12.12
C VAL A 135 -6.17 -10.03 12.75
N ILE A 136 -5.86 -10.51 13.95
CA ILE A 136 -6.70 -11.45 14.72
C ILE A 136 -8.09 -10.85 14.96
N LYS A 137 -8.14 -9.59 15.41
CA LYS A 137 -9.37 -8.83 15.63
C LYS A 137 -10.29 -8.86 14.41
N HIS A 138 -9.74 -8.64 13.21
CA HIS A 138 -10.54 -8.61 11.97
C HIS A 138 -10.84 -10.00 11.40
N HIS A 139 -10.00 -11.00 11.66
CA HIS A 139 -10.19 -12.36 11.16
C HIS A 139 -11.30 -13.10 11.93
N GLN A 140 -11.39 -12.91 13.24
CA GLN A 140 -12.44 -13.52 14.07
C GLN A 140 -13.85 -13.05 13.71
N THR A 141 -14.00 -11.83 13.19
CA THR A 141 -15.29 -11.24 12.79
C THR A 141 -15.89 -11.85 11.52
N VAL A 142 -15.12 -12.64 10.75
CA VAL A 142 -15.56 -13.23 9.46
C VAL A 142 -15.99 -14.69 9.61
N ALA A 143 -15.71 -15.32 10.77
CA ALA A 143 -15.98 -16.73 11.04
C ALA A 143 -17.30 -16.99 11.80
N GLY A 144 -18.18 -15.99 11.91
CA GLY A 144 -19.53 -16.09 12.50
C GLY A 144 -20.60 -15.72 11.48
#